data_AF-A0A974HJ46-F1
#
_entry.id   AF-A0A974HJ46-F1
#
_cell.length_a   1.000
_cell.length_b   1.000
_cell.length_c   1.000
_cell.angle_alpha   90.00
_cell.angle_beta   90.00
_cell.angle_gamma   90.00
#
_symmetry.space_group_name_H-M   'P 1'
#
loop_
_entity.id
_entity.type
_entity.pdbx_description
1 polymer ?
#
loop_
_entity_poly.entity_id
_entity_poly.type
_entity_poly.pdbx_seq_one_letter_code
_entity_poly.pdbx_strand_id
1 'polypeptide(L)'
;MMDLFKKFQKLSLKELKAWWEISTLENYIEVEYVHRGLQLKKCPAFDLQDTDVMQEWKYKKEQNRLNIEIEEIKGQLNAYQSMPGYKERETRMKEELETMAKKIMDNKQQKFLRDKVDYENERVYSWGMELSKERGRWERIRPILKQNKRGRQPKISSTPVRDMDEIQGVTFLVTTDCEIETSREVQEGGNEKGKVKKVKTVQERQEGIEQESEEEDTWKEKREKQKRGMRKLEIQKKKR
;
A
#
# COMPACT_ATOMS: atom_id res chain seq x y z
N MET A 1 -17.28 24.97 0.09
CA MET A 1 -16.15 24.96 -0.89
C MET A 1 -14.79 24.73 -0.21
N MET A 2 -14.37 25.55 0.76
CA MET A 2 -13.10 25.34 1.49
C MET A 2 -12.97 23.91 2.06
N ASP A 3 -14.06 23.35 2.57
CA ASP A 3 -14.07 22.01 3.16
C ASP A 3 -13.96 20.89 2.13
N LEU A 4 -14.46 21.11 0.90
CA LEU A 4 -14.36 20.13 -0.19
C LEU A 4 -12.91 19.99 -0.66
N PHE A 5 -12.20 21.10 -0.87
CA PHE A 5 -10.77 21.08 -1.20
C PHE A 5 -9.94 20.40 -0.11
N LYS A 6 -10.18 20.72 1.17
CA LYS A 6 -9.51 20.05 2.29
C LYS A 6 -9.82 18.56 2.33
N LYS A 7 -11.06 18.15 2.03
CA LYS A 7 -11.45 16.74 1.99
C LYS A 7 -10.76 16.03 0.84
N PHE A 8 -10.79 16.62 -0.36
CA PHE A 8 -10.11 16.11 -1.54
C PHE A 8 -8.61 15.92 -1.30
N GLN A 9 -7.93 16.95 -0.81
CA GLN A 9 -6.50 16.88 -0.48
C GLN A 9 -6.18 15.76 0.52
N LYS A 10 -7.00 15.60 1.56
CA LYS A 10 -6.82 14.52 2.55
C LYS A 10 -6.98 13.13 1.93
N LEU A 11 -7.93 12.94 1.02
CA LEU A 11 -8.12 11.67 0.33
C LEU A 11 -6.99 11.38 -0.66
N SER A 12 -6.62 12.36 -1.49
CA SER A 12 -5.48 12.24 -2.41
C SER A 12 -4.18 11.92 -1.67
N LEU A 13 -3.96 12.51 -0.49
CA LEU A 13 -2.79 12.17 0.34
C LEU A 13 -2.85 10.73 0.88
N LYS A 14 -4.05 10.20 1.20
CA LYS A 14 -4.21 8.80 1.62
C LYS A 14 -3.95 7.84 0.47
N GLU A 15 -4.50 8.14 -0.71
CA GLU A 15 -4.29 7.38 -1.94
C GLU A 15 -2.80 7.33 -2.28
N LEU A 16 -2.14 8.49 -2.31
CA LEU A 16 -0.70 8.60 -2.55
C LEU A 16 0.12 7.75 -1.59
N LYS A 17 -0.20 7.79 -0.28
CA LYS A 17 0.48 6.94 0.71
C LYS A 17 0.24 5.46 0.44
N ALA A 18 -1.00 5.06 0.16
CA ALA A 18 -1.33 3.66 -0.13
C ALA A 18 -0.59 3.17 -1.39
N TRP A 19 -0.55 3.99 -2.44
CA TRP A 19 0.20 3.71 -3.66
C TRP A 19 1.69 3.49 -3.38
N TRP A 20 2.33 4.38 -2.61
CA TRP A 20 3.73 4.21 -2.23
C TRP A 20 3.97 3.00 -1.33
N GLU A 21 3.04 2.64 -0.43
CA GLU A 21 3.16 1.38 0.33
C GLU A 21 3.18 0.17 -0.61
N ILE A 22 2.21 0.09 -1.54
CA ILE A 22 2.12 -1.00 -2.52
C ILE A 22 3.38 -1.08 -3.38
N SER A 23 3.76 0.02 -4.03
CA SER A 23 4.94 0.08 -4.89
C SER A 23 6.22 -0.29 -4.13
N THR A 24 6.36 0.14 -2.87
CA THR A 24 7.54 -0.24 -2.10
C THR A 24 7.55 -1.73 -1.77
N LEU A 25 6.40 -2.31 -1.44
CA LEU A 25 6.29 -3.75 -1.16
C LEU A 25 6.59 -4.57 -2.42
N GLU A 26 6.10 -4.16 -3.59
CA GLU A 26 6.43 -4.79 -4.88
C GLU A 26 7.95 -4.79 -5.09
N ASN A 27 8.62 -3.65 -4.91
CA ASN A 27 10.07 -3.58 -5.05
C ASN A 27 10.82 -4.48 -4.05
N TYR A 28 10.32 -4.62 -2.81
CA TYR A 28 10.91 -5.56 -1.83
C TYR A 28 10.74 -7.02 -2.28
N ILE A 29 9.59 -7.37 -2.87
CA ILE A 29 9.32 -8.72 -3.39
C ILE A 29 10.25 -9.02 -4.57
N GLU A 30 10.43 -8.08 -5.50
CA GLU A 30 11.30 -8.25 -6.67
C GLU A 30 12.76 -8.56 -6.31
N VAL A 31 13.27 -7.92 -5.26
CA VAL A 31 14.65 -8.15 -4.79
C VAL A 31 14.75 -9.23 -3.70
N GLU A 32 13.64 -9.91 -3.39
CA GLU A 32 13.53 -10.93 -2.32
C GLU A 32 13.98 -10.43 -0.93
N TYR A 33 13.83 -9.13 -0.65
CA TYR A 33 14.18 -8.53 0.65
C TYR A 33 12.96 -8.43 1.56
N VAL A 34 13.17 -8.63 2.85
CA VAL A 34 12.16 -8.48 3.90
C VAL A 34 12.36 -7.16 4.61
N HIS A 35 11.36 -6.28 4.52
CA HIS A 35 11.41 -4.98 5.18
C HIS A 35 11.64 -5.11 6.70
N ARG A 36 12.59 -4.36 7.27
CA ARG A 36 13.00 -4.45 8.70
C ARG A 36 11.84 -4.44 9.69
N GLY A 37 10.81 -3.62 9.45
CA GLY A 37 9.66 -3.50 10.34
C GLY A 37 8.75 -4.72 10.35
N LEU A 38 8.84 -5.56 9.32
CA LEU A 38 8.09 -6.81 9.17
C LEU A 38 8.86 -8.05 9.63
N GLN A 39 10.12 -7.89 10.05
CA GLN A 39 10.95 -8.98 10.57
C GLN A 39 10.43 -9.41 11.95
N LEU A 40 9.38 -10.22 11.97
CA LEU A 40 8.94 -10.91 13.17
C LEU A 40 10.05 -11.87 13.62
N LYS A 41 10.40 -11.82 14.91
CA LYS A 41 11.42 -12.68 15.56
C LYS A 41 11.15 -14.20 15.46
N LYS A 42 9.99 -14.60 14.95
CA LYS A 42 9.63 -15.99 14.72
C LYS A 42 9.62 -16.18 13.22
N CYS A 43 10.40 -17.15 12.74
CA CYS A 43 10.53 -17.55 11.33
C CYS A 43 9.24 -17.26 10.57
N PRO A 44 9.27 -16.47 9.49
CA PRO A 44 8.08 -16.35 8.67
C PRO A 44 7.81 -17.75 8.14
N ALA A 45 6.61 -18.25 8.37
CA ALA A 45 6.10 -19.41 7.67
C ALA A 45 5.95 -19.01 6.19
N PHE A 46 7.07 -18.95 5.48
CA PHE A 46 7.15 -18.65 4.05
C PHE A 46 6.57 -19.80 3.20
N ASP A 47 6.26 -20.95 3.82
CA ASP A 47 5.73 -22.12 3.14
C ASP A 47 4.21 -22.04 2.88
N LEU A 48 3.50 -21.06 3.46
CA LEU A 48 2.13 -20.76 3.02
C LEU A 48 2.18 -19.79 1.84
N GLN A 49 2.52 -20.34 0.66
CA GLN A 49 2.20 -19.73 -0.64
C GLN A 49 0.70 -19.79 -0.89
N ASP A 50 -0.09 -19.15 -0.03
CA ASP A 50 -1.52 -19.00 -0.27
C ASP A 50 -1.68 -17.87 -1.29
N THR A 51 -1.65 -18.23 -2.58
CA THR A 51 -1.81 -17.32 -3.71
C THR A 51 -3.07 -16.47 -3.60
N ASP A 52 -4.10 -17.02 -2.94
CA ASP A 52 -5.39 -16.35 -2.70
C ASP A 52 -5.25 -15.21 -1.68
N VAL A 53 -4.42 -15.39 -0.65
CA VAL A 53 -4.13 -14.35 0.35
C VAL A 53 -3.25 -13.25 -0.26
N MET A 54 -2.39 -13.60 -1.23
CA MET A 54 -1.65 -12.61 -2.01
C MET A 54 -2.51 -11.84 -3.02
N GLN A 55 -3.53 -12.46 -3.61
CA GLN A 55 -4.43 -11.77 -4.52
C GLN A 55 -5.43 -10.86 -3.78
N GLU A 56 -5.78 -11.20 -2.54
CA GLU A 56 -6.74 -10.46 -1.72
C GLU A 56 -6.05 -9.44 -0.78
N TRP A 57 -5.04 -8.73 -1.28
CA TRP A 57 -4.39 -7.70 -0.47
C TRP A 57 -5.40 -6.61 -0.10
N LYS A 58 -5.65 -6.48 1.21
CA LYS A 58 -6.52 -5.47 1.82
C LYS A 58 -6.28 -4.06 1.27
N TYR A 59 -5.03 -3.77 0.88
CA TYR A 59 -4.61 -2.50 0.30
C TYR A 59 -5.25 -2.20 -1.06
N LYS A 60 -5.43 -3.20 -1.93
CA LYS A 60 -6.05 -3.02 -3.25
C LYS A 60 -7.53 -2.68 -3.14
N LYS A 61 -8.23 -3.33 -2.21
CA LYS A 61 -9.63 -3.02 -1.90
C LYS A 61 -9.80 -1.61 -1.32
N GLU A 62 -8.91 -1.20 -0.43
CA GLU A 62 -8.94 0.16 0.14
C GLU A 62 -8.56 1.21 -0.91
N GLN A 63 -7.61 0.93 -1.81
CA GLN A 63 -7.27 1.80 -2.93
C GLN A 63 -8.47 2.02 -3.86
N ASN A 64 -9.16 0.95 -4.27
CA ASN A 64 -10.37 1.07 -5.09
C ASN A 64 -11.45 1.91 -4.41
N ARG A 65 -11.64 1.73 -3.10
CA ARG A 65 -12.58 2.55 -2.32
C ARG A 65 -12.18 4.02 -2.29
N LEU A 66 -10.89 4.32 -2.09
CA LEU A 66 -10.38 5.70 -2.11
C LEU A 66 -10.58 6.33 -3.48
N ASN A 67 -10.31 5.59 -4.57
CA ASN A 67 -10.49 6.08 -5.93
C ASN A 67 -11.94 6.49 -6.21
N ILE A 68 -12.91 5.68 -5.77
CA ILE A 68 -14.34 6.01 -5.91
C ILE A 68 -14.67 7.30 -5.15
N GLU A 69 -14.23 7.45 -3.90
CA GLU A 69 -14.50 8.65 -3.10
C GLU A 69 -13.83 9.90 -3.68
N ILE A 70 -12.62 9.74 -4.23
CA ILE A 70 -11.87 10.80 -4.90
C ILE A 70 -12.61 11.27 -6.16
N GLU A 71 -13.07 10.34 -7.00
CA GLU A 71 -13.84 10.67 -8.21
C GLU A 71 -15.17 11.35 -7.88
N GLU A 72 -15.88 10.91 -6.84
CA GLU A 72 -17.10 11.58 -6.37
C GLU A 72 -16.83 13.04 -5.99
N ILE A 73 -15.77 13.30 -5.21
CA ILE A 73 -15.41 14.66 -4.80
C ILE A 73 -14.91 15.49 -5.98
N LYS A 74 -14.19 14.90 -6.94
CA LYS A 74 -13.82 15.60 -8.19
C LYS A 74 -15.05 16.05 -8.96
N GLY A 75 -16.05 15.19 -9.07
CA GLY A 75 -17.35 15.54 -9.67
C GLY A 75 -18.00 16.74 -8.98
N GLN A 76 -17.99 16.75 -7.64
CA GLN A 76 -18.48 17.89 -6.87
C GLN A 76 -17.63 19.16 -7.05
N LEU A 77 -16.30 19.03 -7.14
CA LEU A 77 -15.39 20.15 -7.36
C LEU A 77 -15.57 20.79 -8.74
N ASN A 78 -15.80 19.99 -9.77
CA ASN A 78 -16.00 20.45 -11.15
C ASN A 78 -17.20 21.40 -11.27
N ALA A 79 -18.24 21.22 -10.46
CA ALA A 79 -19.36 22.17 -10.40
C ALA A 79 -18.95 23.59 -9.98
N TYR A 80 -17.81 23.75 -9.31
CA TYR A 80 -17.27 25.03 -8.85
C TYR A 80 -16.14 25.56 -9.73
N GLN A 81 -15.85 24.92 -10.87
CA GLN A 81 -14.72 25.30 -11.73
C GLN A 81 -14.80 26.74 -12.25
N SER A 82 -16.02 27.26 -12.45
CA SER A 82 -16.26 28.64 -12.91
C SER A 82 -16.08 29.72 -11.83
N MET A 83 -15.88 29.33 -10.56
CA MET A 83 -15.72 30.29 -9.47
C MET A 83 -14.35 30.98 -9.52
N PRO A 84 -14.29 32.30 -9.23
CA PRO A 84 -13.02 33.01 -9.13
C PRO A 84 -12.17 32.42 -7.99
N GLY A 85 -10.87 32.27 -8.23
CA GLY A 85 -9.92 31.70 -7.27
C GLY A 85 -9.96 30.18 -7.13
N TYR A 86 -10.78 29.46 -7.92
CA TYR A 86 -10.73 27.99 -7.99
C TYR A 86 -9.36 27.51 -8.47
N LYS A 87 -8.88 28.05 -9.59
CA LYS A 87 -7.61 27.66 -10.22
C LYS A 87 -6.41 27.85 -9.27
N GLU A 88 -6.34 28.98 -8.56
CA GLU A 88 -5.27 29.26 -7.61
C GLU A 88 -5.24 28.26 -6.44
N ARG A 89 -6.41 27.85 -5.94
CA ARG A 89 -6.48 26.82 -4.89
C ARG A 89 -6.10 25.45 -5.42
N GLU A 90 -6.52 25.14 -6.64
CA GLU A 90 -6.18 23.88 -7.31
C GLU A 90 -4.67 23.76 -7.52
N THR A 91 -4.01 24.82 -8.01
CA THR A 91 -2.55 24.83 -8.21
C THR A 91 -1.81 24.68 -6.89
N ARG A 92 -2.17 25.48 -5.88
CA ARG A 92 -1.56 25.39 -4.54
C ARG A 92 -1.71 24.00 -3.94
N MET A 93 -2.89 23.39 -4.06
CA MET A 93 -3.12 22.05 -3.55
C MET A 93 -2.29 20.99 -4.30
N LYS A 94 -2.16 21.12 -5.62
CA LYS A 94 -1.31 20.24 -6.44
C LYS A 94 0.16 20.33 -6.02
N GLU A 95 0.68 21.55 -5.82
CA GLU A 95 2.04 21.80 -5.32
C GLU A 95 2.28 21.19 -3.92
N GLU A 96 1.31 21.34 -3.01
CA GLU A 96 1.37 20.72 -1.68
C GLU A 96 1.39 19.19 -1.77
N LEU A 97 0.56 18.58 -2.64
CA LEU A 97 0.55 17.13 -2.86
C LEU A 97 1.87 16.63 -3.49
N GLU A 98 2.42 17.35 -4.45
CA GLU A 98 3.70 17.00 -5.08
C GLU A 98 4.86 17.07 -4.08
N THR A 99 4.89 18.11 -3.24
CA THR A 99 5.89 18.24 -2.17
C THR A 99 5.80 17.07 -1.19
N MET A 100 4.58 16.65 -0.83
CA MET A 100 4.37 15.49 0.02
C MET A 100 4.74 14.18 -0.67
N ALA A 101 4.50 14.05 -1.97
CA ALA A 101 4.91 12.89 -2.77
C ALA A 101 6.42 12.72 -2.78
N LYS A 102 7.18 13.80 -3.06
CA LYS A 102 8.64 13.79 -3.02
C LYS A 102 9.17 13.37 -1.66
N LYS A 103 8.64 13.96 -0.57
CA LYS A 103 9.02 13.56 0.80
C LYS A 103 8.73 12.10 1.11
N ILE A 104 7.59 11.56 0.66
CA ILE A 104 7.27 10.15 0.89
C ILE A 104 8.24 9.26 0.10
N MET A 105 8.46 9.58 -1.17
CA MET A 105 9.40 8.89 -2.05
C MET A 105 10.81 8.86 -1.46
N ASP A 106 11.37 10.00 -1.09
CA ASP A 106 12.72 10.11 -0.52
C ASP A 106 12.85 9.27 0.75
N ASN A 107 11.85 9.33 1.65
CA ASN A 107 11.83 8.52 2.87
C ASN A 107 11.77 7.02 2.57
N LYS A 108 11.02 6.61 1.55
CA LYS A 108 10.92 5.20 1.14
C LYS A 108 12.20 4.72 0.48
N GLN A 109 12.80 5.53 -0.39
CA GLN A 109 14.10 5.27 -1.02
C GLN A 109 15.22 5.15 0.02
N GLN A 110 15.32 6.09 0.97
CA GLN A 110 16.30 6.02 2.05
C GLN A 110 16.13 4.76 2.89
N LYS A 111 14.89 4.37 3.20
CA LYS A 111 14.62 3.12 3.91
C LYS A 111 15.06 1.91 3.08
N PHE A 112 14.76 1.89 1.80
CA PHE A 112 15.14 0.80 0.90
C PHE A 112 16.65 0.68 0.76
N LEU A 113 17.37 1.78 0.50
CA LEU A 113 18.84 1.80 0.42
C LEU A 113 19.48 1.32 1.72
N ARG A 114 18.96 1.79 2.85
CA ARG A 114 19.43 1.34 4.16
C ARG A 114 19.19 -0.16 4.34
N ASP A 115 18.03 -0.67 3.95
CA ASP A 115 17.71 -2.10 4.04
C ASP A 115 18.62 -2.91 3.09
N LYS A 116 18.84 -2.46 1.85
CA LYS A 116 19.77 -3.03 0.86
C LYS A 116 21.20 -3.16 1.41
N VAL A 117 21.76 -2.08 1.98
CA VAL A 117 23.10 -2.11 2.58
C VAL A 117 23.19 -3.14 3.71
N ASP A 118 22.14 -3.33 4.51
CA ASP A 118 22.15 -4.37 5.54
C ASP A 118 22.11 -5.79 4.95
N TYR A 119 21.40 -5.99 3.83
CA TYR A 119 21.40 -7.25 3.10
C TYR A 119 22.78 -7.58 2.53
N GLU A 120 23.40 -6.61 1.86
CA GLU A 120 24.75 -6.77 1.27
C GLU A 120 25.83 -7.06 2.32
N ASN A 121 25.68 -6.52 3.54
CA ASN A 121 26.62 -6.75 4.64
C ASN A 121 26.24 -7.91 5.56
N GLU A 122 25.24 -8.72 5.22
CA GLU A 122 24.69 -9.81 6.05
C GLU A 122 24.25 -9.36 7.46
N ARG A 123 24.00 -8.06 7.64
CA ARG A 123 23.62 -7.45 8.92
C ARG A 123 22.14 -7.62 9.26
N VAL A 124 21.32 -8.07 8.30
CA VAL A 124 19.86 -8.24 8.44
C VAL A 124 19.48 -9.01 9.70
N TYR A 125 20.14 -10.13 9.96
CA TYR A 125 19.82 -11.01 11.09
C TYR A 125 20.60 -10.66 12.37
N SER A 126 21.61 -9.79 12.26
CA SER A 126 22.49 -9.41 13.38
C SER A 126 21.87 -8.35 14.30
N TRP A 127 20.87 -7.59 13.81
CA TRP A 127 20.26 -6.46 14.53
C TRP A 127 19.73 -6.84 15.92
N GLY A 128 19.08 -7.99 16.04
CA GLY A 128 18.56 -8.48 17.31
C GLY A 128 19.63 -9.00 18.27
N MET A 129 20.77 -9.46 17.72
CA MET A 129 21.88 -10.02 18.50
C MET A 129 22.81 -8.94 19.03
N GLU A 130 23.10 -7.90 18.25
CA GLU A 130 23.92 -6.76 18.68
C GLU A 130 23.18 -5.88 19.70
N LEU A 131 21.89 -5.60 19.48
CA LEU A 131 21.07 -4.90 20.47
C LEU A 131 20.96 -5.65 21.79
N SER A 132 21.03 -6.99 21.79
CA SER A 132 21.05 -7.78 23.04
C SER A 132 22.37 -7.60 23.80
N LYS A 133 23.51 -7.60 23.09
CA LYS A 133 24.83 -7.35 23.67
C LYS A 133 24.94 -5.94 24.26
N GLU A 134 24.35 -4.94 23.59
CA GLU A 134 24.31 -3.55 24.09
C GLU A 134 23.26 -3.34 25.18
N ARG A 135 22.10 -4.00 25.13
CA ARG A 135 21.09 -3.91 26.21
C ARG A 135 21.57 -4.52 27.52
N GLY A 136 22.45 -5.52 27.50
CA GLY A 136 23.14 -5.98 28.71
C GLY A 136 24.00 -4.89 29.40
N ARG A 137 24.34 -3.81 28.67
CA ARG A 137 24.94 -2.57 29.20
C ARG A 137 23.88 -1.58 29.68
N TRP A 138 22.80 -1.37 28.92
CA TRP A 138 21.74 -0.42 29.30
C TRP A 138 20.85 -0.89 30.45
N GLU A 139 20.68 -2.20 30.66
CA GLU A 139 20.03 -2.74 31.88
C GLU A 139 20.89 -2.52 33.13
N ARG A 140 22.22 -2.44 32.98
CA ARG A 140 23.13 -1.98 34.04
C ARG A 140 23.06 -0.47 34.30
N ILE A 141 22.57 0.31 33.34
CA ILE A 141 22.38 1.78 33.44
C ILE A 141 20.92 2.14 33.82
N ARG A 142 20.13 1.20 34.36
CA ARG A 142 18.97 1.57 35.20
C ARG A 142 19.30 1.46 36.71
N PRO A 143 20.25 2.22 37.27
CA PRO A 143 20.24 2.44 38.70
C PRO A 143 19.08 3.38 39.02
N ILE A 144 18.10 2.87 39.79
CA ILE A 144 17.50 3.63 40.90
C ILE A 144 16.66 4.88 40.53
N LEU A 145 16.31 5.15 39.28
CA LEU A 145 15.42 6.28 38.93
C LEU A 145 13.91 6.03 39.21
N LYS A 146 13.59 5.16 40.19
CA LYS A 146 12.22 4.99 40.72
C LYS A 146 11.99 5.66 42.07
N GLN A 147 12.95 6.40 42.62
CA GLN A 147 12.72 7.19 43.83
C GLN A 147 13.08 8.67 43.56
N ASN A 148 12.19 9.56 44.01
CA ASN A 148 12.26 11.03 43.94
C ASN A 148 11.71 11.72 42.69
N LYS A 149 10.40 11.55 42.45
CA LYS A 149 9.56 12.57 41.78
C LYS A 149 9.24 13.71 42.76
N ARG A 150 10.20 14.60 43.04
CA ARG A 150 9.88 15.96 43.54
C ARG A 150 10.88 16.98 43.00
N GLY A 151 10.42 17.74 42.01
CA GLY A 151 10.90 19.08 41.68
C GLY A 151 12.33 19.20 41.14
N ARG A 152 12.52 19.08 39.82
CA ARG A 152 13.56 19.84 39.12
C ARG A 152 13.11 20.11 37.68
N GLN A 153 13.04 21.39 37.34
CA GLN A 153 12.77 21.91 35.99
C GLN A 153 13.90 21.47 35.05
N PRO A 154 13.60 21.03 33.81
CA PRO A 154 14.63 20.60 32.87
C PRO A 154 15.34 21.79 32.25
N LYS A 155 16.67 21.85 32.40
CA LYS A 155 17.52 22.71 31.58
C LYS A 155 17.76 22.02 30.24
N ILE A 156 17.36 22.69 29.16
CA ILE A 156 17.57 22.27 27.79
C ILE A 156 19.06 22.48 27.46
N SER A 157 19.80 21.39 27.22
CA SER A 157 21.16 21.46 26.65
C SER A 157 21.07 21.14 25.16
N SER A 158 21.45 22.09 24.32
CA SER A 158 21.62 21.94 22.88
C SER A 158 22.87 21.14 22.58
N THR A 159 22.73 20.00 21.91
CA THR A 159 23.84 19.33 21.22
C THR A 159 23.70 19.56 19.71
N PRO A 160 24.79 19.89 19.00
CA PRO A 160 24.75 20.15 17.57
C PRO A 160 24.60 18.83 16.80
N VAL A 161 23.64 18.82 15.87
CA VAL A 161 23.46 17.75 14.88
C VAL A 161 24.61 17.84 13.90
N ARG A 162 25.33 16.72 13.70
CA ARG A 162 26.34 16.60 12.65
C ARG A 162 25.64 16.34 11.32
N ASP A 163 25.93 17.18 10.34
CA ASP A 163 25.57 17.02 8.94
C ASP A 163 26.25 15.76 8.37
N MET A 164 25.46 14.92 7.70
CA MET A 164 25.93 13.80 6.89
C MET A 164 25.57 14.11 5.45
N ASP A 165 26.59 14.57 4.72
CA ASP A 165 26.52 14.93 3.30
C ASP A 165 26.43 13.71 2.38
N GLU A 166 25.75 13.96 1.26
CA GLU A 166 25.91 13.40 -0.09
C GLU A 166 26.06 11.89 -0.26
N ILE A 167 24.92 11.22 -0.44
CA ILE A 167 24.86 9.97 -1.22
C ILE A 167 24.38 10.33 -2.62
N GLN A 168 25.28 10.10 -3.59
CA GLN A 168 25.07 10.24 -5.03
C GLN A 168 23.84 9.46 -5.50
N GLY A 169 23.11 10.06 -6.43
CA GLY A 169 21.80 9.63 -6.92
C GLY A 169 21.77 8.18 -7.40
N VAL A 170 21.15 7.31 -6.58
CA VAL A 170 20.60 6.05 -7.04
C VAL A 170 19.21 6.34 -7.55
N THR A 171 19.06 6.39 -8.88
CA THR A 171 17.76 6.42 -9.54
C THR A 171 17.01 5.16 -9.16
N PHE A 172 16.02 5.32 -8.29
CA PHE A 172 15.00 4.33 -8.01
C PHE A 172 14.35 3.96 -9.35
N LEU A 173 14.55 2.72 -9.78
CA LEU A 173 13.87 2.14 -10.93
C LEU A 173 12.37 2.05 -10.61
N VAL A 174 11.66 3.17 -10.71
CA VAL A 174 10.28 3.13 -11.16
C VAL A 174 10.39 3.11 -12.66
N THR A 175 10.54 1.92 -13.23
CA THR A 175 10.22 1.71 -14.63
C THR A 175 8.72 1.95 -14.76
N THR A 176 8.32 3.19 -15.09
CA THR A 176 6.94 3.54 -15.44
C THR A 176 6.49 2.93 -16.76
N ASP A 177 7.34 2.16 -17.43
CA ASP A 177 7.15 1.80 -18.81
C ASP A 177 6.83 0.30 -18.88
N CYS A 178 5.66 -0.06 -18.32
CA CYS A 178 4.92 -1.23 -18.78
C CYS A 178 4.27 -0.86 -20.13
N GLU A 179 5.11 -0.61 -21.14
CA GLU A 179 4.68 -0.69 -22.52
C GLU A 179 4.53 -2.18 -22.83
N ILE A 180 3.28 -2.65 -22.85
CA ILE A 180 2.93 -3.91 -23.49
C ILE A 180 3.18 -3.70 -24.99
N GLU A 181 4.41 -3.96 -25.41
CA GLU A 181 4.80 -4.07 -26.81
C GLU A 181 3.97 -5.20 -27.44
N THR A 182 2.89 -4.81 -28.11
CA THR A 182 2.22 -5.69 -29.05
C THR A 182 3.01 -5.62 -30.35
N SER A 183 4.14 -6.34 -30.41
CA SER A 183 4.94 -6.48 -31.62
C SER A 183 4.08 -7.15 -32.70
N ARG A 184 3.53 -6.34 -33.61
CA ARG A 184 2.94 -6.78 -34.86
C ARG A 184 3.96 -6.50 -35.96
N GLU A 185 4.86 -7.45 -36.18
CA GLU A 185 5.69 -7.48 -37.37
C GLU A 185 4.79 -7.54 -38.60
N VAL A 186 4.89 -6.50 -39.43
CA VAL A 186 4.42 -6.48 -40.80
C VAL A 186 5.55 -7.08 -41.63
N GLN A 187 5.41 -8.35 -42.00
CA GLN A 187 6.05 -8.88 -43.21
C GLN A 187 4.98 -9.03 -44.29
N GLU A 188 5.19 -8.28 -45.36
CA GLU A 188 4.52 -8.46 -46.65
C GLU A 188 4.93 -9.81 -47.24
N GLY A 189 3.95 -10.59 -47.71
CA GLY A 189 4.26 -11.81 -48.46
C GLY A 189 3.08 -12.77 -48.63
N GLY A 190 2.23 -12.50 -49.62
CA GLY A 190 1.76 -13.52 -50.55
C GLY A 190 0.88 -14.69 -50.07
N ASN A 191 -0.38 -14.62 -50.51
CA ASN A 191 -1.18 -15.72 -51.07
C ASN A 191 -2.02 -16.66 -50.18
N GLU A 192 -3.30 -16.65 -50.58
CA GLU A 192 -4.24 -17.77 -50.66
C GLU A 192 -5.15 -18.17 -49.47
N LYS A 193 -6.45 -18.11 -49.80
CA LYS A 193 -7.54 -18.99 -49.37
C LYS A 193 -8.18 -18.74 -48.00
N GLY A 194 -9.13 -17.80 -48.05
CA GLY A 194 -10.53 -18.02 -47.69
C GLY A 194 -10.84 -18.76 -46.37
N LYS A 195 -11.17 -18.00 -45.33
CA LYS A 195 -12.12 -18.44 -44.29
C LYS A 195 -13.04 -17.28 -43.88
N VAL A 196 -14.31 -17.44 -44.18
CA VAL A 196 -15.42 -16.59 -43.73
C VAL A 196 -15.48 -16.65 -42.20
N LYS A 197 -15.23 -15.53 -41.53
CA LYS A 197 -15.48 -15.38 -40.09
C LYS A 197 -17.00 -15.23 -39.89
N LYS A 198 -17.61 -16.22 -39.24
CA LYS A 198 -18.97 -16.12 -38.69
C LYS A 198 -18.98 -15.00 -37.64
N VAL A 199 -19.79 -13.99 -37.87
CA VAL A 199 -20.19 -12.98 -36.89
C VAL A 199 -21.02 -13.69 -35.82
N LYS A 200 -20.53 -13.74 -34.58
CA LYS A 200 -21.30 -14.22 -33.42
C LYS A 200 -22.34 -13.16 -33.06
N THR A 201 -23.60 -13.58 -33.09
CA THR A 201 -24.81 -12.81 -32.82
C THR A 201 -24.87 -12.40 -31.35
N VAL A 202 -25.50 -11.24 -31.09
CA VAL A 202 -25.70 -10.58 -29.78
C VAL A 202 -26.37 -11.47 -28.69
N GLN A 203 -26.87 -12.64 -29.07
CA GLN A 203 -27.65 -13.53 -28.20
C GLN A 203 -26.78 -14.35 -27.22
N GLU A 204 -25.51 -14.63 -27.52
CA GLU A 204 -24.59 -15.35 -26.61
C GLU A 204 -24.10 -14.49 -25.42
N ARG A 205 -24.34 -13.17 -25.40
CA ARG A 205 -23.97 -12.31 -24.26
C ARG A 205 -25.02 -12.25 -23.16
N GLN A 206 -26.24 -12.75 -23.38
CA GLN A 206 -27.29 -12.76 -22.36
C GLN A 206 -27.25 -14.03 -21.50
N GLU A 207 -26.83 -15.17 -22.06
CA GLU A 207 -26.75 -16.44 -21.32
C GLU A 207 -25.62 -16.46 -20.25
N GLY A 208 -24.57 -15.64 -20.43
CA GLY A 208 -23.50 -15.50 -19.43
C GLY A 208 -23.89 -14.67 -18.19
N ILE A 209 -24.93 -13.82 -18.29
CA ILE A 209 -25.38 -12.98 -17.17
C ILE A 209 -26.32 -13.77 -16.25
N GLU A 210 -27.06 -14.75 -16.78
CA GLU A 210 -27.96 -15.58 -15.98
C GLU A 210 -27.19 -16.57 -15.09
N GLN A 211 -26.06 -17.11 -15.55
CA GLN A 211 -25.22 -18.01 -14.75
C GLN A 211 -24.54 -17.34 -13.55
N GLU A 212 -24.11 -16.07 -13.67
CA GLU A 212 -23.54 -15.33 -12.53
C GLU A 212 -24.58 -15.01 -11.45
N SER A 213 -25.86 -14.88 -11.81
CA SER A 213 -26.94 -14.60 -10.86
C SER A 213 -27.29 -15.81 -9.99
N GLU A 214 -27.22 -17.02 -10.55
CA GLU A 214 -27.50 -18.27 -9.82
C GLU A 214 -26.40 -18.59 -8.80
N GLU A 215 -25.13 -18.31 -9.14
CA GLU A 215 -24.02 -18.52 -8.20
C GLU A 215 -24.11 -17.58 -6.99
N GLU A 216 -24.52 -16.31 -7.17
CA GLU A 216 -24.62 -15.34 -6.09
C GLU A 216 -25.68 -15.73 -5.04
N ASP A 217 -26.78 -16.36 -5.47
CA ASP A 217 -27.85 -16.83 -4.59
C ASP A 217 -27.41 -18.04 -3.74
N THR A 218 -26.61 -18.95 -4.30
CA THR A 218 -26.07 -20.08 -3.53
C THR A 218 -25.10 -19.62 -2.42
N TRP A 219 -24.34 -18.55 -2.66
CA TRP A 219 -23.44 -17.97 -1.65
C TRP A 219 -24.18 -17.25 -0.53
N LYS A 220 -25.28 -16.54 -0.84
CA LYS A 220 -26.15 -15.91 0.18
C LYS A 220 -26.78 -16.96 1.10
N GLU A 221 -27.23 -18.09 0.55
CA GLU A 221 -27.85 -19.16 1.33
C GLU A 221 -26.86 -19.84 2.29
N LYS A 222 -25.64 -20.15 1.84
CA LYS A 222 -24.57 -20.72 2.69
C LYS A 222 -24.24 -19.81 3.88
N ARG A 223 -24.19 -18.48 3.64
CA ARG A 223 -23.88 -17.48 4.68
C ARG A 223 -25.00 -17.35 5.72
N GLU A 224 -26.26 -17.45 5.29
CA GLU A 224 -27.43 -17.50 6.19
C GLU A 224 -27.39 -18.76 7.08
N LYS A 225 -27.12 -19.94 6.49
CA LYS A 225 -27.00 -21.20 7.23
C LYS A 225 -25.91 -21.14 8.31
N GLN A 226 -24.75 -20.56 7.99
CA GLN A 226 -23.65 -20.38 8.95
C GLN A 226 -24.04 -19.44 10.11
N LYS A 227 -24.71 -18.31 9.82
CA LYS A 227 -25.22 -17.40 10.86
C LYS A 227 -26.21 -18.08 11.79
N ARG A 228 -27.10 -18.93 11.26
CA ARG A 228 -28.06 -19.70 12.07
C ARG A 228 -27.35 -20.71 12.98
N GLY A 229 -26.29 -21.36 12.50
CA GLY A 229 -25.45 -22.25 13.30
C GLY A 229 -24.80 -21.54 14.50
N MET A 230 -24.22 -20.36 14.25
CA MET A 230 -23.58 -19.56 15.31
C MET A 230 -24.57 -19.09 16.37
N ARG A 231 -25.78 -18.66 15.98
CA ARG A 231 -26.84 -18.27 16.94
C ARG A 231 -27.28 -19.43 17.83
N LYS A 232 -27.35 -20.66 17.29
CA LYS A 232 -27.69 -21.85 18.09
C LYS A 232 -26.63 -22.16 19.16
N LEU A 233 -25.35 -22.03 18.80
CA LEU A 233 -24.24 -22.22 19.75
C LEU A 233 -24.24 -21.14 20.84
N GLU A 234 -24.58 -19.90 20.50
CA GLU A 234 -24.68 -18.80 21.46
C GLU A 234 -25.82 -18.99 22.46
N ILE A 235 -26.97 -19.51 22.01
CA ILE A 235 -28.10 -19.87 22.88
C ILE A 235 -27.75 -21.04 23.81
N GLN A 236 -27.03 -22.06 23.31
CA GLN A 236 -26.57 -23.17 24.17
C GLN A 236 -25.58 -22.72 25.24
N LYS A 237 -24.68 -21.78 24.92
CA LYS A 237 -23.75 -21.20 25.90
C LYS A 237 -24.44 -20.41 27.01
N LYS A 238 -25.58 -19.76 26.72
CA LYS A 238 -26.36 -19.01 27.72
C LYS A 238 -27.22 -19.89 28.63
N LYS A 239 -27.39 -21.18 28.31
CA LYS A 239 -28.15 -22.14 29.13
C LYS A 239 -27.28 -22.99 30.06
N ARG A 240 -25.96 -22.80 30.04
CA ARG A 240 -25.00 -23.36 31.00
C ARG A 240 -24.61 -22.29 31.99
#